data_AF-A0A4Q6F2N4-F1
#
_entry.id   AF-A0A4Q6F2N4-F1
#
_cell.length_a   1.000
_cell.length_b   1.000
_cell.length_c   1.000
_cell.angle_alpha   90.00
_cell.angle_beta   90.00
_cell.angle_gamma   90.00
#
_symmetry.space_group_name_H-M   'P 1'
#
loop_
_entity.id
_entity.type
_entity.pdbx_description
1 polymer ?
#
loop_
_entity_poly.entity_id
_entity_poly.type
_entity_poly.pdbx_seq_one_letter_code
_entity_poly.pdbx_strand_id
1 'polypeptide(L)'
;VAHALPKDLYLSAGVVDGRNVWKNDLDASLKLLQTIAAIRGTERLIVAPSCSLLHSPVDLSTETKLDAELKSWLAFATDKLDEVAVLAKALDAGHSDFPAFRESRKALQSRAESSRVNNPAVASRVKGLSSAMSQRQSKYPARRKAQESLNLPAFPTTTIGSFPQTPDVRSMRASFRSGKTDAQTYNSFLATQIQDAVKWQEELGIDVLVHGEFERNDMVEYFGEQLDGFAFTENGWVQSYGSRCVKPPIIYGDVSRPKAMTVEWSQFAQSLTNSPMKGMLTGPVTILQWSFVRADQPRAKTCQQIAFAIRDEVSDLEKAGLRIIQIDEPAIREGLPLRRSEWKAYFIWAVECFRISASAVADSTQIHTHMCYSEFNDIIEAVGDM
;
A
#
# COMPACT_ATOMS: atom_id res chain seq x y z
N VAL A 1 -7.41 -31.41 4.90
CA VAL A 1 -6.04 -31.97 4.73
C VAL A 1 -5.76 -33.06 5.75
N ALA A 2 -5.76 -32.77 7.06
CA ALA A 2 -5.41 -33.75 8.10
C ALA A 2 -6.15 -35.10 8.00
N HIS A 3 -7.45 -35.10 7.73
CA HIS A 3 -8.24 -36.33 7.55
C HIS A 3 -7.92 -37.11 6.27
N ALA A 4 -7.51 -36.43 5.20
CA ALA A 4 -7.35 -37.04 3.88
C ALA A 4 -5.93 -37.56 3.62
N LEU A 5 -4.95 -37.13 4.43
CA LEU A 5 -3.55 -37.50 4.27
C LEU A 5 -3.33 -38.96 4.74
N PRO A 6 -2.56 -39.80 4.02
CA PRO A 6 -2.13 -41.10 4.51
C PRO A 6 -1.49 -41.04 5.89
N LYS A 7 -1.74 -42.04 6.76
CA LYS A 7 -1.37 -41.99 8.19
C LYS A 7 0.14 -41.94 8.41
N ASP A 8 0.91 -42.50 7.49
CA ASP A 8 2.37 -42.66 7.49
C ASP A 8 3.15 -41.38 7.13
N LEU A 9 2.50 -40.40 6.50
CA LEU A 9 3.15 -39.16 6.10
C LEU A 9 3.26 -38.15 7.25
N TYR A 10 4.26 -37.27 7.19
CA TYR A 10 4.34 -36.09 8.04
C TYR A 10 3.46 -34.97 7.48
N LEU A 11 2.84 -34.20 8.36
CA LEU A 11 2.15 -32.96 8.00
C LEU A 11 2.92 -31.77 8.56
N SER A 12 3.42 -30.91 7.68
CA SER A 12 3.94 -29.60 8.07
C SER A 12 2.80 -28.58 8.11
N ALA A 13 2.47 -28.10 9.30
CA ALA A 13 1.41 -27.13 9.55
C ALA A 13 2.02 -25.72 9.60
N GLY A 14 1.85 -24.98 8.50
CA GLY A 14 2.28 -23.59 8.36
C GLY A 14 1.36 -22.62 9.10
N VAL A 15 1.62 -22.37 10.39
CA VAL A 15 0.74 -21.58 11.27
C VAL A 15 1.32 -20.22 11.68
N VAL A 16 2.61 -19.98 11.43
CA VAL A 16 3.26 -18.67 11.63
C VAL A 16 3.40 -17.96 10.29
N ASP A 17 2.80 -16.77 10.13
CA ASP A 17 2.75 -16.09 8.84
C ASP A 17 4.16 -15.64 8.38
N GLY A 18 4.63 -16.18 7.25
CA GLY A 18 5.91 -15.78 6.63
C GLY A 18 5.81 -14.62 5.63
N ARG A 19 4.59 -14.14 5.33
CA ARG A 19 4.31 -13.06 4.35
C ARG A 19 4.01 -11.71 4.97
N ASN A 20 3.91 -11.63 6.30
CA ASN A 20 3.50 -10.42 7.00
C ASN A 20 4.23 -10.26 8.33
N VAL A 21 4.20 -9.05 8.88
CA VAL A 21 5.02 -8.66 10.05
C VAL A 21 4.28 -8.73 11.39
N TRP A 22 3.07 -9.25 11.42
CA TRP A 22 2.27 -9.31 12.64
C TRP A 22 2.73 -10.45 13.54
N LYS A 23 2.73 -10.18 14.85
CA LYS A 23 2.89 -11.17 15.91
C LYS A 23 1.79 -12.22 15.83
N ASN A 24 2.15 -13.49 16.00
CA ASN A 24 1.22 -14.60 15.92
C ASN A 24 0.24 -14.61 17.10
N ASP A 25 -1.01 -15.01 16.81
CA ASP A 25 -1.94 -15.46 17.85
C ASP A 25 -1.60 -16.91 18.22
N LEU A 26 -0.73 -17.03 19.24
CA LEU A 26 -0.19 -18.32 19.66
C LEU A 26 -1.29 -19.24 20.20
N ASP A 27 -2.34 -18.70 20.82
CA ASP A 27 -3.47 -19.49 21.31
C ASP A 27 -4.29 -20.07 20.16
N ALA A 28 -4.62 -19.26 19.16
CA ALA A 28 -5.34 -19.72 17.97
C ALA A 28 -4.52 -20.76 17.19
N SER A 29 -3.22 -20.51 17.01
CA SER A 29 -2.31 -21.44 16.35
C SER A 29 -2.18 -22.76 17.12
N LEU A 30 -2.00 -22.72 18.45
CA LEU A 30 -1.93 -23.92 19.27
C LEU A 30 -3.24 -24.72 19.22
N LYS A 31 -4.39 -24.06 19.27
CA LYS A 31 -5.70 -24.72 19.14
C LYS A 31 -5.85 -25.44 17.81
N LEU A 32 -5.42 -24.82 16.71
CA LEU A 32 -5.39 -25.46 15.39
C LEU A 32 -4.46 -26.68 15.38
N LEU A 33 -3.25 -26.54 15.92
CA LEU A 33 -2.28 -27.63 16.03
C LEU A 33 -2.82 -28.80 16.87
N GLN A 34 -3.44 -28.53 18.01
CA GLN A 34 -4.09 -29.54 18.85
C GLN A 34 -5.23 -30.26 18.11
N THR A 35 -6.01 -29.53 17.32
CA THR A 35 -7.07 -30.11 16.48
C THR A 35 -6.48 -31.07 15.43
N ILE A 36 -5.34 -30.71 14.83
CA ILE A 36 -4.64 -31.56 13.87
C ILE A 36 -4.02 -32.78 14.59
N ALA A 37 -3.38 -32.57 15.74
CA ALA A 37 -2.75 -33.61 16.54
C ALA A 37 -3.77 -34.65 17.04
N ALA A 38 -5.00 -34.24 17.38
CA ALA A 38 -6.07 -35.17 17.74
C ALA A 38 -6.45 -36.15 16.61
N ILE A 39 -6.15 -35.80 15.34
CA ILE A 39 -6.40 -36.66 14.17
C ILE A 39 -5.16 -37.50 13.82
N ARG A 40 -3.96 -36.96 14.06
CA ARG A 40 -2.71 -37.44 13.46
C ARG A 40 -1.66 -37.95 14.44
N GLY A 41 -1.81 -37.67 15.73
CA GLY A 41 -0.72 -37.71 16.69
C GLY A 41 0.21 -36.50 16.57
N THR A 42 1.02 -36.26 17.59
CA THR A 42 2.03 -35.20 17.61
C THR A 42 3.32 -35.62 16.88
N GLU A 43 3.62 -36.91 16.84
CA GLU A 43 4.84 -37.49 16.27
C GLU A 43 4.98 -37.32 14.74
N ARG A 44 3.87 -36.99 14.06
CA ARG A 44 3.81 -36.77 12.60
C ARG A 44 3.33 -35.37 12.23
N LEU A 45 3.39 -34.44 13.18
CA LEU A 45 3.02 -33.05 12.99
C LEU A 45 4.26 -32.16 13.16
N ILE A 46 4.59 -31.38 12.14
CA ILE A 46 5.66 -30.39 12.19
C ILE A 46 5.02 -29.00 12.28
N VAL A 47 5.40 -28.22 13.28
CA VAL A 47 5.05 -26.79 13.35
C VAL A 47 5.98 -26.02 12.42
N ALA A 48 5.44 -25.21 11.53
CA ALA A 48 6.22 -24.49 10.54
C ALA A 48 5.69 -23.07 10.28
N PRO A 49 6.50 -22.21 9.66
CA PRO A 49 6.01 -21.02 8.97
C PRO A 49 5.05 -21.37 7.81
N SER A 50 4.16 -20.45 7.45
CA SER A 50 3.22 -20.60 6.32
C SER A 50 3.92 -20.69 4.96
N CYS A 51 5.11 -20.08 4.85
CA CYS A 51 6.01 -20.13 3.70
C CYS A 51 7.44 -19.76 4.16
N SER A 52 8.38 -19.62 3.21
CA SER A 52 9.69 -19.06 3.52
C SER A 52 9.58 -17.69 4.21
N LEU A 53 10.43 -17.46 5.22
CA LEU A 53 10.55 -16.16 5.89
C LEU A 53 11.31 -15.10 5.05
N LEU A 54 11.70 -15.44 3.82
CA LEU A 54 12.27 -14.49 2.85
C LEU A 54 11.41 -13.24 2.65
N HIS A 55 10.09 -13.38 2.81
CA HIS A 55 9.12 -12.31 2.61
C HIS A 55 8.84 -11.50 3.88
N SER A 56 9.58 -11.75 4.96
CA SER A 56 9.54 -10.98 6.20
C SER A 56 10.88 -10.25 6.39
N PRO A 57 10.91 -9.07 7.02
CA PRO A 57 12.17 -8.46 7.40
C PRO A 57 12.90 -9.31 8.44
N VAL A 58 14.20 -9.06 8.62
CA VAL A 58 15.07 -9.97 9.38
C VAL A 58 14.85 -9.86 10.89
N ASP A 59 15.13 -8.72 11.49
CA ASP A 59 15.20 -8.58 12.95
C ASP A 59 14.55 -7.29 13.46
N LEU A 60 13.45 -7.43 14.20
CA LEU A 60 12.68 -6.32 14.76
C LEU A 60 13.47 -5.56 15.83
N SER A 61 14.46 -6.19 16.46
CA SER A 61 15.28 -5.54 17.48
C SER A 61 16.00 -4.30 16.95
N THR A 62 16.33 -4.30 15.65
CA THR A 62 17.03 -3.22 14.93
C THR A 62 16.16 -1.99 14.65
N GLU A 63 14.85 -2.06 14.90
CA GLU A 63 13.92 -0.94 14.76
C GLU A 63 13.94 -0.07 16.02
N THR A 64 14.63 1.06 15.96
CA THR A 64 14.84 1.93 17.14
C THR A 64 13.86 3.10 17.24
N LYS A 65 13.27 3.50 16.10
CA LYS A 65 12.29 4.59 16.03
C LYS A 65 10.83 4.17 16.20
N LEU A 66 10.51 2.88 16.07
CA LEU A 66 9.16 2.40 16.34
C LEU A 66 8.85 2.51 17.83
N ASP A 67 7.71 3.09 18.17
CA ASP A 67 7.26 3.18 19.55
C ASP A 67 6.99 1.78 20.14
N ALA A 68 7.09 1.66 21.46
CA ALA A 68 7.01 0.37 22.15
C ALA A 68 5.63 -0.32 21.99
N GLU A 69 4.56 0.45 21.83
CA GLU A 69 3.21 -0.09 21.65
C GLU A 69 3.12 -0.78 20.29
N LEU A 70 3.43 -0.07 19.20
CA LEU A 70 3.40 -0.65 17.85
C LEU A 70 4.41 -1.79 17.71
N LYS A 71 5.64 -1.63 18.20
CA LYS A 71 6.67 -2.66 18.15
C LYS A 71 6.21 -3.96 18.84
N SER A 72 5.40 -3.86 19.90
CA SER A 72 4.85 -5.05 20.58
C SER A 72 3.88 -5.88 19.73
N TRP A 73 3.27 -5.30 18.70
CA TRP A 73 2.33 -5.99 17.80
C TRP A 73 3.01 -6.73 16.65
N LEU A 74 4.31 -6.50 16.47
CA LEU A 74 5.08 -6.99 15.34
C LEU A 74 5.92 -8.22 15.70
N ALA A 75 6.28 -8.98 14.68
CA ALA A 75 7.23 -10.08 14.70
C ALA A 75 7.91 -10.15 13.33
N PHE A 76 9.24 -10.03 13.30
CA PHE A 76 10.05 -10.22 12.09
C PHE A 76 10.56 -11.67 12.02
N ALA A 77 11.44 -12.00 11.08
CA ALA A 77 11.86 -13.38 10.84
C ALA A 77 12.50 -14.02 12.08
N THR A 78 13.32 -13.30 12.84
CA THR A 78 13.90 -13.80 14.10
C THR A 78 12.82 -14.13 15.14
N ASP A 79 11.89 -13.20 15.40
CA ASP A 79 10.76 -13.41 16.32
C ASP A 79 9.88 -14.60 15.88
N LYS A 80 9.64 -14.75 14.57
CA LYS A 80 8.82 -15.83 14.01
C LYS A 80 9.44 -17.21 14.21
N LEU A 81 10.76 -17.31 14.26
CA LEU A 81 11.44 -18.57 14.60
C LEU A 81 11.17 -18.94 16.06
N ASP A 82 11.17 -17.97 16.97
CA ASP A 82 10.80 -18.18 18.37
C ASP A 82 9.32 -18.57 18.52
N GLU A 83 8.42 -17.97 17.73
CA GLU A 83 6.99 -18.33 17.66
C GLU A 83 6.80 -19.79 17.22
N VAL A 84 7.52 -20.25 16.18
CA VAL A 84 7.48 -21.66 15.75
C VAL A 84 8.00 -22.58 16.87
N ALA A 85 9.12 -22.23 17.49
CA ALA A 85 9.74 -23.05 18.53
C ALA A 85 8.86 -23.15 19.78
N VAL A 86 8.22 -22.06 20.23
CA VAL A 86 7.34 -22.09 21.41
C VAL A 86 6.04 -22.83 21.12
N LEU A 87 5.49 -22.74 19.90
CA LEU A 87 4.29 -23.50 19.51
C LEU A 87 4.56 -25.01 19.52
N ALA A 88 5.72 -25.44 19.01
CA ALA A 88 6.12 -26.85 19.05
C ALA A 88 6.23 -27.36 20.51
N LYS A 89 6.92 -26.60 21.37
CA LYS A 89 7.04 -26.94 22.81
C LYS A 89 5.68 -27.00 23.51
N ALA A 90 4.78 -26.06 23.21
CA ALA A 90 3.45 -26.01 23.80
C ALA A 90 2.55 -27.16 23.34
N LEU A 91 2.69 -27.58 22.08
CA LEU A 91 2.00 -28.75 21.54
C LEU A 91 2.44 -30.02 22.26
N ASP A 92 3.75 -30.24 22.41
CA ASP A 92 4.30 -31.42 23.09
C ASP A 92 3.95 -31.44 24.59
N ALA A 93 3.98 -30.28 25.25
CA ALA A 93 3.63 -30.15 26.67
C ALA A 93 2.10 -30.25 26.92
N GLY A 94 1.28 -30.08 25.89
CA GLY A 94 -0.18 -30.07 26.01
C GLY A 94 -0.76 -28.83 26.72
N HIS A 95 0.05 -27.79 26.96
CA HIS A 95 -0.37 -26.56 27.64
C HIS A 95 0.30 -25.30 27.07
N SER A 96 -0.29 -24.14 27.32
CA SER A 96 0.20 -22.83 26.83
C SER A 96 0.95 -21.98 27.88
N ASP A 97 1.36 -22.55 29.01
CA ASP A 97 2.04 -21.79 30.09
C ASP A 97 3.51 -21.47 29.75
N PHE A 98 3.70 -20.59 28.77
CA PHE A 98 5.00 -20.04 28.39
C PHE A 98 4.93 -18.51 28.38
N PRO A 99 6.02 -17.79 28.71
CA PRO A 99 6.05 -16.32 28.66
C PRO A 99 5.56 -15.73 27.33
N ALA A 100 5.97 -16.32 26.20
CA ALA A 100 5.59 -15.86 24.86
C ALA A 100 4.07 -15.85 24.62
N PHE A 101 3.31 -16.79 25.18
CA PHE A 101 1.85 -16.80 25.06
C PHE A 101 1.22 -15.64 25.84
N ARG A 102 1.74 -15.30 27.02
CA ARG A 102 1.26 -14.13 27.78
C ARG A 102 1.56 -12.83 27.05
N GLU A 103 2.74 -12.72 26.44
CA GLU A 103 3.13 -11.57 25.63
C GLU A 103 2.28 -11.43 24.36
N SER A 104 2.05 -12.53 23.63
CA SER A 104 1.16 -12.58 22.48
C SER A 104 -0.26 -12.12 22.84
N ARG A 105 -0.87 -12.67 23.91
CA ARG A 105 -2.19 -12.24 24.39
C ARG A 105 -2.24 -10.74 24.69
N LYS A 106 -1.23 -10.23 25.42
CA LYS A 106 -1.15 -8.81 25.78
C LYS A 106 -1.03 -7.92 24.53
N ALA A 107 -0.23 -8.31 23.56
CA ALA A 107 -0.06 -7.57 22.30
C ALA A 107 -1.34 -7.56 21.46
N LEU A 108 -2.02 -8.70 21.36
CA LEU A 108 -3.30 -8.78 20.63
C LEU A 108 -4.39 -7.94 21.29
N GLN A 109 -4.49 -8.01 22.62
CA GLN A 109 -5.46 -7.22 23.37
C GLN A 109 -5.18 -5.72 23.23
N SER A 110 -3.93 -5.29 23.44
CA SER A 110 -3.58 -3.86 23.34
C SER A 110 -3.82 -3.32 21.94
N ARG A 111 -3.54 -4.11 20.89
CA ARG A 111 -3.85 -3.74 19.51
C ARG A 111 -5.35 -3.59 19.29
N ALA A 112 -6.15 -4.54 19.73
CA ALA A 112 -7.60 -4.52 19.55
C ALA A 112 -8.26 -3.32 20.25
N GLU A 113 -7.72 -2.90 21.40
CA GLU A 113 -8.23 -1.79 22.21
C GLU A 113 -7.62 -0.42 21.82
N SER A 114 -6.60 -0.38 20.97
CA SER A 114 -5.89 0.85 20.63
C SER A 114 -6.74 1.81 19.80
N SER A 115 -6.77 3.09 20.20
CA SER A 115 -7.40 4.17 19.45
C SER A 115 -6.66 4.52 18.15
N ARG A 116 -5.38 4.11 18.04
CA ARG A 116 -4.59 4.24 16.81
C ARG A 116 -5.05 3.24 15.73
N VAL A 117 -5.63 2.12 16.16
CA VAL A 117 -6.14 1.06 15.28
C VAL A 117 -7.60 1.33 14.91
N ASN A 118 -8.37 1.88 15.85
CA ASN A 118 -9.81 2.10 15.72
C ASN A 118 -10.12 3.59 15.69
N ASN A 119 -10.39 4.14 14.50
CA ASN A 119 -10.77 5.54 14.31
C ASN A 119 -12.29 5.64 14.00
N PRO A 120 -13.12 6.14 14.94
CA PRO A 120 -14.57 6.22 14.74
C PRO A 120 -14.98 7.07 13.53
N ALA A 121 -14.20 8.11 13.19
CA ALA A 121 -14.49 8.97 12.05
C ALA A 121 -14.28 8.22 10.72
N VAL A 122 -13.22 7.43 10.62
CA VAL A 122 -12.95 6.58 9.46
C VAL A 122 -14.02 5.49 9.34
N ALA A 123 -14.36 4.83 10.44
CA ALA A 123 -15.41 3.81 10.46
C ALA A 123 -16.77 4.37 10.00
N SER A 124 -17.14 5.56 10.49
CA SER A 124 -18.37 6.25 10.08
C SER A 124 -18.36 6.60 8.59
N ARG A 125 -17.22 7.11 8.09
CA ARG A 125 -17.05 7.47 6.68
C ARG A 125 -17.18 6.27 5.74
N VAL A 126 -16.52 5.16 6.06
CA VAL A 126 -16.62 3.91 5.27
C VAL A 126 -18.05 3.36 5.31
N LYS A 127 -18.74 3.44 6.45
CA LYS A 127 -20.15 3.04 6.56
C LYS A 127 -21.08 3.89 5.69
N GLY A 128 -20.71 5.15 5.43
CA GLY A 128 -21.42 6.06 4.53
C GLY A 128 -21.14 5.84 3.03
N LEU A 129 -20.33 4.84 2.67
CA LEU A 129 -20.08 4.50 1.27
C LEU A 129 -21.39 4.21 0.53
N SER A 130 -21.59 4.87 -0.59
CA SER A 130 -22.73 4.63 -1.50
C SER A 130 -22.22 4.29 -2.89
N SER A 131 -23.02 3.58 -3.67
CA SER A 131 -22.69 3.23 -5.06
C SER A 131 -22.46 4.43 -5.96
N ALA A 132 -23.04 5.60 -5.62
CA ALA A 132 -22.80 6.84 -6.33
C ALA A 132 -21.36 7.36 -6.15
N MET A 133 -20.70 7.07 -5.03
CA MET A 133 -19.32 7.53 -4.78
C MET A 133 -18.29 6.85 -5.67
N SER A 134 -18.58 5.66 -6.19
CA SER A 134 -17.73 4.92 -7.14
C SER A 134 -18.18 5.13 -8.60
N GLN A 135 -18.94 6.19 -8.90
CA GLN A 135 -19.39 6.52 -10.25
C GLN A 135 -19.11 7.98 -10.59
N ARG A 136 -18.56 8.21 -11.79
CA ARG A 136 -18.49 9.54 -12.40
C ARG A 136 -19.91 10.05 -12.70
N GLN A 137 -20.07 11.37 -12.70
CA GLN A 137 -21.35 12.03 -12.97
C GLN A 137 -21.94 11.61 -14.33
N SER A 138 -21.11 11.61 -15.38
CA SER A 138 -21.53 11.17 -16.72
C SER A 138 -20.71 9.98 -17.25
N LYS A 139 -21.26 9.27 -18.24
CA LYS A 139 -20.55 8.25 -19.02
C LYS A 139 -19.44 8.86 -19.88
N TYR A 140 -18.44 8.06 -20.23
CA TYR A 140 -17.25 8.50 -20.96
C TYR A 140 -17.52 9.37 -22.21
N PRO A 141 -18.48 9.07 -23.11
CA PRO A 141 -18.73 9.91 -24.29
C PRO A 141 -19.06 11.37 -23.96
N ALA A 142 -19.84 11.62 -22.91
CA ALA A 142 -20.17 12.97 -22.46
C ALA A 142 -18.96 13.66 -21.80
N ARG A 143 -18.20 12.91 -20.98
CA ARG A 143 -16.97 13.41 -20.36
C ARG A 143 -15.92 13.79 -21.40
N ARG A 144 -15.73 12.95 -22.42
CA ARG A 144 -14.81 13.20 -23.53
C ARG A 144 -15.10 14.55 -24.19
N LYS A 145 -16.38 14.86 -24.44
CA LYS A 145 -16.79 16.17 -24.97
C LYS A 145 -16.46 17.32 -24.02
N ALA A 146 -16.74 17.17 -22.72
CA ALA A 146 -16.37 18.19 -21.72
C ALA A 146 -14.85 18.40 -21.62
N GLN A 147 -14.06 17.37 -21.89
CA GLN A 147 -12.59 17.39 -21.85
C GLN A 147 -11.95 18.01 -23.10
N GLU A 148 -12.71 18.30 -24.17
CA GLU A 148 -12.23 19.07 -25.32
C GLU A 148 -11.72 20.46 -24.91
N SER A 149 -12.13 20.97 -23.74
CA SER A 149 -11.61 22.20 -23.14
C SER A 149 -10.09 22.18 -22.88
N LEU A 150 -9.44 21.01 -22.90
CA LEU A 150 -7.99 20.87 -22.79
C LEU A 150 -7.25 21.23 -24.08
N ASN A 151 -7.96 21.38 -25.21
CA ASN A 151 -7.42 21.75 -26.52
C ASN A 151 -6.24 20.86 -26.99
N LEU A 152 -6.27 19.56 -26.67
CA LEU A 152 -5.23 18.62 -27.06
C LEU A 152 -5.29 18.30 -28.55
N PRO A 153 -4.14 18.10 -29.24
CA PRO A 153 -4.12 17.67 -30.63
C PRO A 153 -4.60 16.22 -30.77
N ALA A 154 -4.74 15.75 -32.02
CA ALA A 154 -5.23 14.39 -32.30
C ALA A 154 -4.32 13.29 -31.73
N PHE A 155 -3.01 13.54 -31.66
CA PHE A 155 -2.00 12.61 -31.15
C PHE A 155 -1.23 13.28 -29.99
N PRO A 156 -1.88 13.49 -28.83
CA PRO A 156 -1.25 14.21 -27.73
C PRO A 156 -0.10 13.40 -27.15
N THR A 157 0.99 14.10 -26.86
CA THR A 157 2.23 13.57 -26.29
C THR A 157 2.30 13.87 -24.80
N THR A 158 2.79 12.91 -24.03
CA THR A 158 2.99 13.04 -22.58
C THR A 158 4.01 12.01 -22.11
N THR A 159 4.45 12.14 -20.86
CA THR A 159 5.25 11.12 -20.16
C THR A 159 4.45 10.55 -18.99
N ILE A 160 5.01 9.56 -18.30
CA ILE A 160 4.29 8.81 -17.26
C ILE A 160 4.31 9.51 -15.90
N GLY A 161 5.39 10.22 -15.52
CA GLY A 161 5.49 10.86 -14.20
C GLY A 161 6.93 11.21 -13.84
N SER A 162 7.66 10.25 -13.27
CA SER A 162 9.02 10.47 -12.77
C SER A 162 10.03 10.86 -13.85
N PHE A 163 10.90 11.81 -13.53
CA PHE A 163 12.10 12.15 -14.28
C PHE A 163 13.38 11.64 -13.60
N PRO A 164 14.55 11.67 -14.29
CA PRO A 164 15.77 11.05 -13.79
C PRO A 164 16.12 11.47 -12.36
N GLN A 165 16.17 10.50 -11.45
CA GLN A 165 16.56 10.69 -10.06
C GLN A 165 18.09 10.82 -9.97
N THR A 166 18.63 11.99 -10.30
CA THR A 166 20.08 12.26 -10.36
C THR A 166 20.77 12.07 -9.01
N PRO A 167 22.11 11.90 -8.97
CA PRO A 167 22.87 11.87 -7.72
C PRO A 167 22.56 13.06 -6.79
N ASP A 168 22.39 14.26 -7.36
CA ASP A 168 22.10 15.48 -6.59
C ASP A 168 20.71 15.43 -5.96
N VAL A 169 19.68 15.02 -6.70
CA VAL A 169 18.31 14.84 -6.16
C VAL A 169 18.31 13.84 -5.00
N ARG A 170 19.00 12.71 -5.17
CA ARG A 170 19.10 11.68 -4.11
C ARG A 170 19.88 12.18 -2.90
N SER A 171 21.01 12.85 -3.12
CA SER A 171 21.86 13.42 -2.06
C SER A 171 21.13 14.49 -1.27
N MET A 172 20.40 15.37 -1.94
CA MET A 172 19.61 16.43 -1.34
C MET A 172 18.46 15.86 -0.48
N ARG A 173 17.72 14.87 -1.00
CA ARG A 173 16.67 14.18 -0.23
C ARG A 173 17.22 13.45 0.99
N ALA A 174 18.34 12.75 0.85
CA ALA A 174 19.01 12.08 1.97
C ALA A 174 19.48 13.08 3.03
N SER A 175 20.02 14.22 2.60
CA SER A 175 20.47 15.30 3.50
C SER A 175 19.31 15.91 4.28
N PHE A 176 18.19 16.21 3.62
CA PHE A 176 16.96 16.67 4.26
C PHE A 176 16.41 15.64 5.27
N ARG A 177 16.27 14.36 4.87
CA ARG A 177 15.81 13.28 5.77
C ARG A 177 16.70 13.07 7.00
N SER A 178 18.00 13.32 6.87
CA SER A 178 18.96 13.25 7.98
C SER A 178 19.05 14.52 8.83
N GLY A 179 18.27 15.56 8.50
CA GLY A 179 18.28 16.86 9.20
C GLY A 179 19.50 17.73 8.91
N LYS A 180 20.33 17.38 7.93
CA LYS A 180 21.51 18.15 7.52
C LYS A 180 21.18 19.37 6.67
N THR A 181 20.00 19.36 6.05
CA THR A 181 19.49 20.45 5.20
C THR A 181 18.15 20.88 5.75
N ASP A 182 17.92 22.19 5.86
CA ASP A 182 16.65 22.75 6.29
C ASP A 182 15.59 22.67 5.17
N ALA A 183 14.31 22.83 5.54
CA ALA A 183 13.19 22.73 4.61
C ALA A 183 13.20 23.83 3.53
N GLN A 184 13.67 25.04 3.84
CA GLN A 184 13.69 26.14 2.88
C GLN A 184 14.69 25.85 1.75
N THR A 185 15.89 25.40 2.11
CA THR A 185 16.93 24.99 1.16
C THR A 185 16.45 23.80 0.32
N TYR A 186 15.84 22.79 0.95
CA TYR A 186 15.30 21.63 0.26
C TYR A 186 14.20 22.00 -0.74
N ASN A 187 13.23 22.79 -0.31
CA ASN A 187 12.11 23.21 -1.16
C ASN A 187 12.57 24.11 -2.31
N SER A 188 13.58 24.97 -2.08
CA SER A 188 14.16 25.80 -3.14
C SER A 188 14.84 24.94 -4.21
N PHE A 189 15.57 23.89 -3.80
CA PHE A 189 16.16 22.94 -4.72
C PHE A 189 15.09 22.22 -5.56
N LEU A 190 14.04 21.70 -4.91
CA LEU A 190 12.94 21.02 -5.61
C LEU A 190 12.24 21.94 -6.60
N ALA A 191 11.99 23.18 -6.22
CA ALA A 191 11.38 24.19 -7.09
C ALA A 191 12.21 24.40 -8.36
N THR A 192 13.54 24.51 -8.25
CA THR A 192 14.44 24.60 -9.41
C THR A 192 14.35 23.36 -10.30
N GLN A 193 14.37 22.15 -9.72
CA GLN A 193 14.25 20.92 -10.52
C GLN A 193 12.92 20.85 -11.29
N ILE A 194 11.82 21.27 -10.67
CA ILE A 194 10.50 21.33 -11.32
C ILE A 194 10.51 22.38 -12.44
N GLN A 195 11.09 23.56 -12.21
CA GLN A 195 11.21 24.61 -13.23
C GLN A 195 11.99 24.12 -14.46
N ASP A 196 13.13 23.49 -14.24
CA ASP A 196 13.96 22.93 -15.32
C ASP A 196 13.21 21.84 -16.09
N ALA A 197 12.49 20.96 -15.38
CA ALA A 197 11.67 19.91 -15.98
C ALA A 197 10.53 20.47 -16.84
N VAL A 198 9.82 21.49 -16.35
CA VAL A 198 8.74 22.15 -17.10
C VAL A 198 9.29 22.79 -18.36
N LYS A 199 10.34 23.60 -18.23
CA LYS A 199 10.99 24.28 -19.35
C LYS A 199 11.45 23.28 -20.42
N TRP A 200 12.09 22.19 -20.00
CA TRP A 200 12.57 21.16 -20.92
C TRP A 200 11.43 20.48 -21.69
N GLN A 201 10.30 20.20 -21.03
CA GLN A 201 9.13 19.61 -21.69
C GLN A 201 8.48 20.58 -22.70
N GLU A 202 8.42 21.88 -22.38
CA GLU A 202 7.92 22.90 -23.30
C GLU A 202 8.82 23.06 -24.52
N GLU A 203 10.14 23.06 -24.34
CA GLU A 203 11.13 23.09 -25.44
C GLU A 203 11.00 21.87 -26.38
N LEU A 204 10.60 20.72 -25.82
CA LEU A 204 10.32 19.49 -26.59
C LEU A 204 8.94 19.49 -27.26
N GLY A 205 8.07 20.45 -26.95
CA GLY A 205 6.71 20.52 -27.47
C GLY A 205 5.78 19.41 -26.93
N ILE A 206 5.98 18.98 -25.67
CA ILE A 206 5.09 18.01 -25.01
C ILE A 206 3.73 18.65 -24.69
N ASP A 207 2.64 17.96 -25.02
CA ASP A 207 1.28 18.51 -24.88
C ASP A 207 0.74 18.47 -23.44
N VAL A 208 1.06 17.41 -22.69
CA VAL A 208 0.65 17.24 -21.29
C VAL A 208 1.86 16.92 -20.43
N LEU A 209 2.12 17.79 -19.45
CA LEU A 209 3.38 17.83 -18.69
C LEU A 209 3.25 17.07 -17.37
N VAL A 210 4.41 16.69 -16.83
CA VAL A 210 4.58 16.15 -15.48
C VAL A 210 5.61 16.97 -14.71
N HIS A 211 5.55 16.96 -13.37
CA HIS A 211 6.51 17.72 -12.55
C HIS A 211 7.80 16.96 -12.24
N GLY A 212 7.89 15.67 -12.60
CA GLY A 212 9.10 14.86 -12.48
C GLY A 212 9.29 14.14 -11.15
N GLU A 213 8.42 14.36 -10.15
CA GLU A 213 8.40 13.65 -8.85
C GLU A 213 9.72 13.70 -8.07
N PHE A 214 10.43 14.84 -8.11
CA PHE A 214 11.72 15.03 -7.44
C PHE A 214 11.63 15.01 -5.91
N GLU A 215 10.45 15.24 -5.35
CA GLU A 215 10.17 15.17 -3.92
C GLU A 215 9.99 13.71 -3.43
N ARG A 216 9.74 12.76 -4.35
CA ARG A 216 9.34 11.38 -4.01
C ARG A 216 10.49 10.40 -4.16
N ASN A 217 10.65 9.52 -3.17
CA ASN A 217 11.61 8.40 -3.22
C ASN A 217 11.00 7.10 -3.73
N ASP A 218 9.77 6.84 -3.34
CA ASP A 218 9.02 5.64 -3.64
C ASP A 218 7.54 6.00 -3.68
N MET A 219 6.82 5.40 -4.62
CA MET A 219 5.43 5.75 -4.90
C MET A 219 4.44 5.26 -3.85
N VAL A 220 4.85 4.46 -2.86
CA VAL A 220 4.02 4.05 -1.74
C VAL A 220 4.51 4.65 -0.43
N GLU A 221 5.83 4.70 -0.22
CA GLU A 221 6.42 5.32 0.98
C GLU A 221 5.99 6.79 1.10
N TYR A 222 6.08 7.56 0.00
CA TYR A 222 5.75 8.98 -0.01
C TYR A 222 4.31 9.28 0.45
N PHE A 223 3.33 8.45 0.04
CA PHE A 223 1.95 8.64 0.46
C PHE A 223 1.74 8.16 1.89
N GLY A 224 2.27 7.00 2.25
CA GLY A 224 2.09 6.46 3.59
C GLY A 224 2.69 7.39 4.67
N GLU A 225 3.80 8.09 4.39
CA GLU A 225 4.42 9.06 5.33
C GLU A 225 3.46 10.21 5.69
N GLN A 226 2.42 10.41 4.88
CA GLN A 226 1.45 11.50 4.98
C GLN A 226 0.04 11.01 5.30
N LEU A 227 -0.14 9.71 5.56
CA LEU A 227 -1.40 9.09 5.95
C LEU A 227 -1.34 8.60 7.39
N ASP A 228 -2.43 8.81 8.13
CA ASP A 228 -2.61 8.15 9.42
C ASP A 228 -2.80 6.64 9.22
N GLY A 229 -2.52 5.85 10.26
CA GLY A 229 -2.64 4.39 10.23
C GLY A 229 -1.45 3.67 9.55
N PHE A 230 -0.43 4.40 9.12
CA PHE A 230 0.84 3.89 8.59
C PHE A 230 2.00 4.04 9.56
N ALA A 231 2.95 3.12 9.48
CA ALA A 231 4.25 3.19 10.14
C ALA A 231 5.39 2.77 9.20
N PHE A 232 6.59 3.24 9.53
CA PHE A 232 7.78 3.09 8.71
C PHE A 232 8.90 2.49 9.54
N THR A 233 9.59 1.53 8.95
CA THR A 233 10.75 0.88 9.54
C THR A 233 12.03 1.60 9.12
N GLU A 234 13.11 1.42 9.86
CA GLU A 234 14.46 1.85 9.51
C GLU A 234 15.18 0.75 8.73
N ASN A 235 15.07 -0.49 9.21
CA ASN A 235 15.81 -1.67 8.77
C ASN A 235 14.91 -2.82 8.33
N GLY A 236 13.61 -2.59 8.18
CA GLY A 236 12.60 -3.56 7.75
C GLY A 236 12.66 -3.95 6.27
N TRP A 237 13.85 -4.26 5.76
CA TRP A 237 14.11 -4.60 4.37
C TRP A 237 13.63 -6.01 4.01
N VAL A 238 13.08 -6.15 2.80
CA VAL A 238 12.67 -7.42 2.19
C VAL A 238 13.27 -7.51 0.80
N GLN A 239 13.82 -8.66 0.42
CA GLN A 239 14.34 -8.87 -0.92
C GLN A 239 13.20 -8.80 -1.95
N SER A 240 13.36 -7.97 -2.98
CA SER A 240 12.41 -7.87 -4.10
C SER A 240 12.95 -8.63 -5.32
N TYR A 241 14.13 -8.27 -5.82
CA TYR A 241 14.74 -8.96 -6.95
C TYR A 241 16.27 -8.79 -6.97
N GLY A 242 17.00 -9.90 -7.13
CA GLY A 242 18.46 -9.88 -7.11
C GLY A 242 18.99 -9.28 -5.79
N SER A 243 19.84 -8.26 -5.87
CA SER A 243 20.33 -7.52 -4.69
C SER A 243 19.45 -6.34 -4.27
N ARG A 244 18.32 -6.08 -4.97
CA ARG A 244 17.42 -4.98 -4.64
C ARG A 244 16.45 -5.42 -3.54
N CYS A 245 16.44 -4.65 -2.46
CA CYS A 245 15.47 -4.76 -1.38
C CYS A 245 14.47 -3.59 -1.44
N VAL A 246 13.31 -3.81 -0.85
CA VAL A 246 12.28 -2.80 -0.59
C VAL A 246 12.02 -2.73 0.91
N LYS A 247 11.46 -1.63 1.37
CA LYS A 247 11.09 -1.42 2.77
C LYS A 247 9.61 -1.07 2.85
N PRO A 248 8.71 -2.07 2.76
CA PRO A 248 7.28 -1.83 2.70
C PRO A 248 6.79 -1.09 3.95
N PRO A 249 5.93 -0.08 3.80
CA PRO A 249 5.25 0.53 4.95
C PRO A 249 4.37 -0.49 5.67
N ILE A 250 4.04 -0.24 6.93
CA ILE A 250 3.15 -1.08 7.73
C ILE A 250 1.84 -0.33 7.94
N ILE A 251 0.73 -0.88 7.44
CA ILE A 251 -0.60 -0.37 7.75
C ILE A 251 -1.03 -1.03 9.06
N TYR A 252 -1.00 -0.30 10.17
CA TYR A 252 -1.36 -0.84 11.48
C TYR A 252 -2.78 -0.51 11.92
N GLY A 253 -3.38 0.56 11.38
CA GLY A 253 -4.64 1.10 11.86
C GLY A 253 -5.56 1.58 10.76
N ASP A 254 -6.59 2.32 11.16
CA ASP A 254 -7.54 2.93 10.23
C ASP A 254 -6.88 4.10 9.48
N VAL A 255 -7.03 4.10 8.15
CA VAL A 255 -6.33 5.06 7.29
C VAL A 255 -7.15 6.34 7.08
N SER A 256 -6.53 7.50 7.31
CA SER A 256 -7.07 8.82 6.97
C SER A 256 -5.98 9.74 6.42
N ARG A 257 -6.40 10.74 5.64
CA ARG A 257 -5.53 11.79 5.13
C ARG A 257 -5.70 13.07 5.97
N PRO A 258 -4.75 13.40 6.87
CA PRO A 258 -4.86 14.58 7.74
C PRO A 258 -4.62 15.90 7.00
N LYS A 259 -3.81 15.91 5.93
CA LYS A 259 -3.44 17.10 5.14
C LYS A 259 -3.28 16.75 3.66
N ALA A 260 -3.32 17.75 2.79
CA ALA A 260 -2.97 17.58 1.38
C ALA A 260 -1.54 17.07 1.23
N MET A 261 -1.34 16.13 0.31
CA MET A 261 -0.08 15.39 0.19
C MET A 261 0.80 15.88 -0.97
N THR A 262 0.18 16.20 -2.10
CA THR A 262 0.83 16.45 -3.40
C THR A 262 0.43 17.77 -4.03
N VAL A 263 -0.60 18.42 -3.47
CA VAL A 263 -1.20 19.64 -4.02
C VAL A 263 -0.17 20.76 -4.17
N GLU A 264 0.68 21.00 -3.16
CA GLU A 264 1.65 22.10 -3.18
C GLU A 264 2.57 22.03 -4.41
N TRP A 265 3.22 20.89 -4.63
CA TRP A 265 4.13 20.70 -5.76
C TRP A 265 3.41 20.66 -7.10
N SER A 266 2.24 20.02 -7.16
CA SER A 266 1.45 19.93 -8.39
C SER A 266 0.93 21.30 -8.83
N GLN A 267 0.46 22.11 -7.86
CA GLN A 267 -0.02 23.46 -8.10
C GLN A 267 1.12 24.41 -8.49
N PHE A 268 2.27 24.30 -7.81
CA PHE A 268 3.47 25.03 -8.19
C PHE A 268 3.88 24.70 -9.63
N ALA A 269 3.96 23.41 -9.99
CA ALA A 269 4.30 22.99 -11.35
C ALA A 269 3.31 23.50 -12.40
N GLN A 270 2.00 23.42 -12.14
CA GLN A 270 0.98 23.97 -13.03
C GLN A 270 1.09 25.49 -13.18
N SER A 271 1.54 26.23 -12.15
CA SER A 271 1.69 27.69 -12.22
C SER A 271 2.82 28.17 -13.15
N LEU A 272 3.73 27.27 -13.53
CA LEU A 272 4.89 27.58 -14.38
C LEU A 272 4.59 27.47 -15.89
N THR A 273 3.43 26.95 -16.27
CA THR A 273 3.10 26.63 -17.66
C THR A 273 1.62 26.83 -17.96
N ASN A 274 1.29 27.12 -19.23
CA ASN A 274 -0.09 27.14 -19.71
C ASN A 274 -0.57 25.76 -20.18
N SER A 275 0.34 24.80 -20.37
CA SER A 275 -0.03 23.45 -20.75
C SER A 275 -0.63 22.68 -19.58
N PRO A 276 -1.53 21.70 -19.82
CA PRO A 276 -2.06 20.87 -18.76
C PRO A 276 -0.95 20.10 -18.02
N MET A 277 -0.90 20.24 -16.70
CA MET A 277 -0.03 19.49 -15.80
C MET A 277 -0.78 18.28 -15.21
N LYS A 278 -0.12 17.12 -15.12
CA LYS A 278 -0.67 15.96 -14.40
C LYS A 278 -0.46 16.09 -12.90
N GLY A 279 -1.53 15.91 -12.13
CA GLY A 279 -1.42 15.52 -10.72
C GLY A 279 -1.12 14.02 -10.63
N MET A 280 -0.10 13.63 -9.86
CA MET A 280 0.40 12.25 -9.82
C MET A 280 0.07 11.57 -8.49
N LEU A 281 -0.69 10.47 -8.52
CA LEU A 281 -1.10 9.71 -7.34
C LEU A 281 -0.86 8.21 -7.51
N THR A 282 -0.60 7.53 -6.40
CA THR A 282 -0.65 6.06 -6.36
C THR A 282 -2.04 5.62 -5.93
N GLY A 283 -2.58 4.64 -6.64
CA GLY A 283 -3.91 4.11 -6.38
C GLY A 283 -4.00 3.31 -5.07
N PRO A 284 -5.22 3.18 -4.52
CA PRO A 284 -5.45 2.55 -3.23
C PRO A 284 -5.09 1.06 -3.19
N VAL A 285 -5.19 0.34 -4.32
CA VAL A 285 -4.82 -1.08 -4.38
C VAL A 285 -3.31 -1.23 -4.31
N THR A 286 -2.55 -0.38 -4.99
CA THR A 286 -1.08 -0.42 -4.95
C THR A 286 -0.53 -0.04 -3.59
N ILE A 287 -1.03 1.04 -2.99
CA ILE A 287 -0.67 1.41 -1.61
C ILE A 287 -0.92 0.24 -0.65
N LEU A 288 -2.03 -0.49 -0.83
CA LEU A 288 -2.34 -1.67 -0.03
C LEU A 288 -1.41 -2.86 -0.31
N GLN A 289 -1.17 -3.20 -1.58
CA GLN A 289 -0.44 -4.42 -1.96
C GLN A 289 1.06 -4.33 -1.67
N TRP A 290 1.64 -3.14 -1.79
CA TRP A 290 3.06 -2.90 -1.51
C TRP A 290 3.33 -2.42 -0.07
N SER A 291 2.35 -2.61 0.81
CA SER A 291 2.50 -2.43 2.26
C SER A 291 2.28 -3.75 3.00
N PHE A 292 2.87 -3.88 4.18
CA PHE A 292 2.46 -4.88 5.15
C PHE A 292 1.10 -4.50 5.76
N VAL A 293 0.05 -5.15 5.27
CA VAL A 293 -1.34 -4.82 5.63
C VAL A 293 -1.72 -5.46 6.96
N ARG A 294 -2.44 -4.71 7.80
CA ARG A 294 -3.13 -5.19 9.00
C ARG A 294 -3.88 -6.51 8.78
N ALA A 295 -3.82 -7.41 9.76
CA ALA A 295 -4.39 -8.76 9.69
C ALA A 295 -5.70 -8.94 10.49
N ASP A 296 -6.19 -7.87 11.10
CA ASP A 296 -7.37 -7.82 11.97
C ASP A 296 -8.67 -7.44 11.23
N GLN A 297 -8.60 -7.16 9.92
CA GLN A 297 -9.77 -6.93 9.08
C GLN A 297 -9.54 -7.36 7.62
N PRO A 298 -10.61 -7.53 6.82
CA PRO A 298 -10.47 -7.82 5.40
C PRO A 298 -9.70 -6.73 4.64
N ARG A 299 -8.81 -7.14 3.73
CA ARG A 299 -8.02 -6.24 2.86
C ARG A 299 -8.89 -5.20 2.14
N ALA A 300 -10.08 -5.60 1.67
CA ALA A 300 -11.03 -4.72 1.00
C ALA A 300 -11.45 -3.52 1.87
N LYS A 301 -11.67 -3.72 3.18
CA LYS A 301 -12.02 -2.62 4.10
C LYS A 301 -10.86 -1.62 4.25
N THR A 302 -9.63 -2.12 4.37
CA THR A 302 -8.44 -1.26 4.40
C THR A 302 -8.28 -0.50 3.08
N CYS A 303 -8.53 -1.15 1.94
CA CYS A 303 -8.47 -0.49 0.63
C CYS A 303 -9.50 0.62 0.48
N GLN A 304 -10.73 0.43 0.98
CA GLN A 304 -11.77 1.47 0.99
C GLN A 304 -11.34 2.71 1.79
N GLN A 305 -10.67 2.52 2.93
CA GLN A 305 -10.13 3.64 3.73
C GLN A 305 -9.07 4.42 2.95
N ILE A 306 -8.12 3.72 2.33
CA ILE A 306 -7.11 4.33 1.46
C ILE A 306 -7.78 5.06 0.29
N ALA A 307 -8.79 4.45 -0.34
CA ALA A 307 -9.51 5.05 -1.45
C ALA A 307 -10.20 6.36 -1.06
N PHE A 308 -10.77 6.47 0.13
CA PHE A 308 -11.31 7.74 0.63
C PHE A 308 -10.23 8.79 0.87
N ALA A 309 -9.06 8.38 1.36
CA ALA A 309 -7.90 9.27 1.53
C ALA A 309 -7.42 9.82 0.18
N ILE A 310 -7.28 8.96 -0.83
CA ILE A 310 -6.89 9.36 -2.19
C ILE A 310 -8.00 10.17 -2.87
N ARG A 311 -9.27 9.87 -2.63
CA ARG A 311 -10.42 10.66 -3.13
C ARG A 311 -10.33 12.12 -2.71
N ASP A 312 -9.95 12.38 -1.46
CA ASP A 312 -9.81 13.75 -0.96
C ASP A 312 -8.65 14.47 -1.65
N GLU A 313 -7.53 13.77 -1.86
CA GLU A 313 -6.38 14.30 -2.58
C GLU A 313 -6.71 14.62 -4.04
N VAL A 314 -7.43 13.72 -4.72
CA VAL A 314 -7.94 13.94 -6.08
C VAL A 314 -8.83 15.18 -6.15
N SER A 315 -9.74 15.34 -5.18
CA SER A 315 -10.62 16.51 -5.11
C SER A 315 -9.84 17.80 -4.88
N ASP A 316 -8.80 17.76 -4.04
CA ASP A 316 -7.99 18.94 -3.75
C ASP A 316 -7.07 19.32 -4.92
N LEU A 317 -6.53 18.34 -5.66
CA LEU A 317 -5.80 18.59 -6.92
C LEU A 317 -6.69 19.26 -7.95
N GLU A 318 -7.94 18.79 -8.13
CA GLU A 318 -8.88 19.44 -9.06
C GLU A 318 -9.18 20.88 -8.62
N LYS A 319 -9.44 21.12 -7.32
CA LYS A 319 -9.66 22.48 -6.77
C LYS A 319 -8.45 23.38 -6.93
N ALA A 320 -7.24 22.82 -6.89
CA ALA A 320 -5.99 23.55 -7.12
C ALA A 320 -5.72 23.88 -8.60
N GLY A 321 -6.61 23.44 -9.51
CA GLY A 321 -6.57 23.78 -10.93
C GLY A 321 -6.02 22.68 -11.84
N LEU A 322 -5.68 21.51 -11.29
CA LEU A 322 -5.17 20.40 -12.10
C LEU A 322 -6.33 19.75 -12.86
N ARG A 323 -6.24 19.75 -14.19
CA ARG A 323 -7.30 19.24 -15.08
C ARG A 323 -7.06 17.82 -15.55
N ILE A 324 -5.89 17.26 -15.27
CA ILE A 324 -5.51 15.88 -15.53
C ILE A 324 -4.90 15.32 -14.25
N ILE A 325 -5.46 14.22 -13.75
CA ILE A 325 -4.97 13.53 -12.56
C ILE A 325 -4.73 12.07 -12.92
N GLN A 326 -3.50 11.61 -12.72
CA GLN A 326 -3.08 10.24 -12.96
C GLN A 326 -3.06 9.48 -11.63
N ILE A 327 -3.74 8.33 -11.59
CA ILE A 327 -3.83 7.43 -10.44
C ILE A 327 -3.32 6.07 -10.88
N ASP A 328 -2.13 5.68 -10.44
CA ASP A 328 -1.44 4.50 -10.96
C ASP A 328 -1.71 3.26 -10.12
N GLU A 329 -2.01 2.14 -10.78
CA GLU A 329 -2.33 0.87 -10.15
C GLU A 329 -1.47 -0.30 -10.66
N PRO A 330 -0.13 -0.23 -10.56
CA PRO A 330 0.73 -1.33 -11.00
C PRO A 330 0.46 -2.63 -10.24
N ALA A 331 0.05 -2.58 -8.96
CA ALA A 331 -0.13 -3.81 -8.17
C ALA A 331 -1.52 -4.45 -8.29
N ILE A 332 -2.42 -3.94 -9.14
CA ILE A 332 -3.76 -4.52 -9.30
C ILE A 332 -3.72 -5.96 -9.82
N ARG A 333 -2.71 -6.29 -10.63
CA ARG A 333 -2.48 -7.68 -11.09
C ARG A 333 -1.76 -8.51 -10.03
N GLU A 334 -0.76 -7.94 -9.37
CA GLU A 334 0.00 -8.62 -8.30
C GLU A 334 -0.87 -9.07 -7.13
N GLY A 335 -1.93 -8.31 -6.85
CA GLY A 335 -2.89 -8.63 -5.80
C GLY A 335 -3.84 -9.80 -6.09
N LEU A 336 -3.80 -10.37 -7.30
CA LEU A 336 -4.73 -11.42 -7.68
C LEU A 336 -4.56 -12.68 -6.81
N PRO A 337 -5.68 -13.27 -6.33
CA PRO A 337 -5.63 -14.59 -5.72
C PRO A 337 -5.03 -15.62 -6.68
N LEU A 338 -4.28 -16.60 -6.18
CA LEU A 338 -3.68 -17.63 -7.03
C LEU A 338 -4.73 -18.51 -7.73
N ARG A 339 -5.94 -18.62 -7.15
CA ARG A 339 -7.05 -19.38 -7.71
C ARG A 339 -7.95 -18.47 -8.53
N ARG A 340 -8.13 -18.80 -9.82
CA ARG A 340 -9.02 -18.07 -10.75
C ARG A 340 -10.46 -17.92 -10.25
N SER A 341 -10.97 -18.91 -9.51
CA SER A 341 -12.32 -18.86 -8.92
C SER A 341 -12.52 -17.69 -7.94
N GLU A 342 -11.43 -17.14 -7.40
CA GLU A 342 -11.46 -16.06 -6.40
C GLU A 342 -11.21 -14.68 -7.05
N TRP A 343 -10.85 -14.62 -8.33
CA TRP A 343 -10.52 -13.37 -9.03
C TRP A 343 -11.69 -12.40 -9.10
N LYS A 344 -12.89 -12.90 -9.38
CA LYS A 344 -14.09 -12.07 -9.46
C LYS A 344 -14.32 -11.31 -8.14
N ALA A 345 -14.18 -11.99 -7.01
CA ALA A 345 -14.34 -11.36 -5.70
C ALA A 345 -13.26 -10.28 -5.45
N TYR A 346 -12.02 -10.53 -5.88
CA TYR A 346 -10.94 -9.55 -5.83
C TYR A 346 -11.23 -8.30 -6.66
N PHE A 347 -11.56 -8.47 -7.95
CA PHE A 347 -11.78 -7.34 -8.85
C PHE A 347 -12.95 -6.46 -8.45
N ILE A 348 -14.02 -7.05 -7.90
CA ILE A 348 -15.18 -6.27 -7.42
C ILE A 348 -14.74 -5.15 -6.48
N TRP A 349 -13.97 -5.48 -5.43
CA TRP A 349 -13.56 -4.45 -4.47
C TRP A 349 -12.36 -3.62 -4.95
N ALA A 350 -11.43 -4.21 -5.71
CA ALA A 350 -10.25 -3.49 -6.20
C ALA A 350 -10.64 -2.36 -7.17
N VAL A 351 -11.51 -2.68 -8.14
CA VAL A 351 -12.04 -1.70 -9.10
C VAL A 351 -12.95 -0.69 -8.40
N GLU A 352 -13.80 -1.12 -7.46
CA GLU A 352 -14.60 -0.19 -6.66
C GLU A 352 -13.72 0.83 -5.91
N CYS A 353 -12.64 0.38 -5.27
CA CYS A 353 -11.72 1.25 -4.54
C CYS A 353 -11.02 2.26 -5.47
N PHE A 354 -10.54 1.83 -6.64
CA PHE A 354 -10.01 2.76 -7.62
C PHE A 354 -11.06 3.82 -8.03
N ARG A 355 -12.29 3.38 -8.30
CA ARG A 355 -13.38 4.28 -8.70
C ARG A 355 -13.79 5.24 -7.60
N ILE A 356 -13.76 4.83 -6.33
CA ILE A 356 -14.00 5.71 -5.18
C ILE A 356 -13.00 6.88 -5.21
N SER A 357 -11.71 6.60 -5.47
CA SER A 357 -10.68 7.63 -5.61
C SER A 357 -10.91 8.53 -6.83
N ALA A 358 -11.20 7.92 -7.99
CA ALA A 358 -11.26 8.60 -9.29
C ALA A 358 -12.57 9.35 -9.59
N SER A 359 -13.64 9.11 -8.83
CA SER A 359 -14.99 9.59 -9.19
C SER A 359 -15.37 10.94 -8.58
N ALA A 360 -14.49 11.57 -7.80
CA ALA A 360 -14.79 12.85 -7.13
C ALA A 360 -14.67 14.08 -8.04
N VAL A 361 -14.29 13.90 -9.31
CA VAL A 361 -13.95 14.99 -10.23
C VAL A 361 -15.08 15.30 -11.22
N ALA A 362 -15.11 16.56 -11.67
CA ALA A 362 -16.00 17.01 -12.74
C ALA A 362 -15.75 16.28 -14.06
N ASP A 363 -16.72 16.28 -14.96
CA ASP A 363 -16.61 15.61 -16.26
C ASP A 363 -15.47 16.16 -17.13
N SER A 364 -15.15 17.45 -16.97
CA SER A 364 -14.10 18.16 -17.69
C SER A 364 -12.67 17.91 -17.17
N THR A 365 -12.53 17.06 -16.14
CA THR A 365 -11.25 16.60 -15.60
C THR A 365 -10.97 15.19 -16.10
N GLN A 366 -9.77 14.97 -16.62
CA GLN A 366 -9.32 13.65 -17.06
C GLN A 366 -8.72 12.89 -15.89
N ILE A 367 -9.12 11.62 -15.75
CA ILE A 367 -8.42 10.65 -14.91
C ILE A 367 -7.60 9.76 -15.84
N HIS A 368 -6.30 9.68 -15.58
CA HIS A 368 -5.39 8.75 -16.25
C HIS A 368 -5.03 7.64 -15.28
N THR A 369 -4.66 6.48 -15.80
CA THR A 369 -4.09 5.41 -14.99
C THR A 369 -2.99 4.72 -15.79
N HIS A 370 -1.82 4.54 -15.18
CA HIS A 370 -0.75 3.75 -15.73
C HIS A 370 -0.71 2.37 -15.07
N MET A 371 -0.45 1.35 -15.88
CA MET A 371 -0.20 -0.02 -15.46
C MET A 371 1.05 -0.52 -16.18
N CYS A 372 1.99 -1.10 -15.44
CA CYS A 372 3.34 -1.44 -15.93
C CYS A 372 3.41 -2.71 -16.79
N TYR A 373 2.28 -3.33 -17.15
CA TYR A 373 2.25 -4.60 -17.89
C TYR A 373 1.95 -4.36 -19.37
N SER A 374 2.43 -5.25 -20.24
CA SER A 374 2.08 -5.28 -21.67
C SER A 374 1.03 -6.34 -22.02
N GLU A 375 0.81 -7.32 -21.13
CA GLU A 375 -0.19 -8.38 -21.29
C GLU A 375 -1.36 -8.22 -20.32
N PHE A 376 -2.53 -7.91 -20.87
CA PHE A 376 -3.75 -7.61 -20.11
C PHE A 376 -4.85 -8.66 -20.22
N ASN A 377 -4.63 -9.78 -20.92
CA ASN A 377 -5.70 -10.75 -21.23
C ASN A 377 -6.48 -11.20 -19.99
N ASP A 378 -5.80 -11.36 -18.85
CA ASP A 378 -6.39 -11.78 -17.58
C ASP A 378 -7.10 -10.67 -16.81
N ILE A 379 -6.89 -9.40 -17.16
CA ILE A 379 -7.34 -8.22 -16.39
C ILE A 379 -8.08 -7.16 -17.23
N ILE A 380 -8.24 -7.35 -18.54
CA ILE A 380 -8.74 -6.32 -19.47
C ILE A 380 -10.16 -5.84 -19.14
N GLU A 381 -11.02 -6.75 -18.66
CA GLU A 381 -12.37 -6.39 -18.22
C GLU A 381 -12.32 -5.47 -16.99
N ALA A 382 -11.47 -5.81 -16.01
CA ALA A 382 -11.29 -4.99 -14.82
C ALA A 382 -10.73 -3.59 -15.18
N VAL A 383 -9.81 -3.52 -16.15
CA VAL A 383 -9.31 -2.24 -16.68
C VAL A 383 -10.42 -1.44 -17.37
N GLY A 384 -11.31 -2.10 -18.11
CA GLY A 384 -12.48 -1.44 -18.73
C GLY A 384 -13.53 -0.98 -17.73
N ASP A 385 -13.61 -1.61 -16.56
CA ASP A 385 -14.54 -1.28 -15.48
C ASP A 385 -14.05 -0.12 -14.57
N MET A 386 -12.76 0.23 -14.63
CA MET A 386 -12.15 1.38 -13.93
C MET A 386 -12.54 2.71 -14.58
#